data_AF-W2YA89-F1
#
_entry.id   AF-W2YA89-F1
#
_cell.length_a   1.000
_cell.length_b   1.000
_cell.length_c   1.000
_cell.angle_alpha   90.00
_cell.angle_beta   90.00
_cell.angle_gamma   90.00
#
_symmetry.space_group_name_H-M   'P 1'
#
loop_
_entity.id
_entity.type
_entity.pdbx_description
1 polymer ?
#
loop_
_entity_poly.entity_id
_entity_poly.type
_entity_poly.pdbx_seq_one_letter_code
_entity_poly.pdbx_strand_id
1 'polypeptide(L)'
;MTEAIVWKHASERELAQLATRHSVDDCKSALAEIFELDLSDEKQRFLLDFHLHNYSFCRQRHFELNQTSVFLGICQTLMKRDFASDSTTDLKSSFEFFQAMLLTHSVNRSPKSVGIFSRKEVATIVDYVANSYYRHFQLYKCIYTPYYHLHFVQREINDVQTPKALRPLSQGFLHTAKPTPYDESVKENDTEPPRETSESPPDE
;
A
#
# COMPACT_ATOMS: atom_id res chain seq x y z
N MET A 1 7.76 -20.06 2.40
CA MET A 1 7.34 -21.47 2.23
C MET A 1 5.84 -21.43 1.94
N THR A 2 5.36 -22.01 0.84
CA THR A 2 3.95 -21.95 0.45
C THR A 2 3.14 -23.02 1.18
N GLU A 3 2.02 -22.63 1.79
CA GLU A 3 1.05 -23.51 2.44
C GLU A 3 -0.12 -23.82 1.50
N ALA A 4 -0.88 -24.89 1.78
CA ALA A 4 -2.05 -25.24 0.99
C ALA A 4 -3.23 -24.28 1.28
N ILE A 5 -3.74 -23.62 0.25
CA ILE A 5 -4.79 -22.58 0.29
C ILE A 5 -6.20 -23.18 0.03
N VAL A 6 -6.48 -24.39 0.52
CA VAL A 6 -7.81 -25.01 0.32
C VAL A 6 -8.81 -24.39 1.29
N TRP A 7 -9.96 -23.95 0.79
CA TRP A 7 -11.04 -23.31 1.57
C TRP A 7 -10.66 -22.03 2.36
N LYS A 8 -9.46 -21.48 2.13
CA LYS A 8 -8.90 -20.37 2.93
C LYS A 8 -9.51 -19.00 2.60
N HIS A 9 -9.90 -18.77 1.34
CA HIS A 9 -10.50 -17.50 0.90
C HIS A 9 -11.96 -17.64 0.42
N ALA A 10 -12.43 -18.86 0.19
CA ALA A 10 -13.79 -19.15 -0.26
C ALA A 10 -14.17 -20.54 0.23
N SER A 11 -15.18 -20.64 1.09
CA SER A 11 -15.60 -21.91 1.68
C SER A 11 -16.37 -22.78 0.70
N GLU A 12 -16.47 -24.08 1.02
CA GLU A 12 -17.25 -25.04 0.24
C GLU A 12 -18.73 -24.63 0.13
N ARG A 13 -19.30 -24.12 1.22
CA ARG A 13 -20.71 -23.68 1.27
C ARG A 13 -20.96 -22.48 0.35
N GLU A 14 -20.08 -21.48 0.39
CA GLU A 14 -20.19 -20.30 -0.48
C GLU A 14 -20.03 -20.66 -1.95
N LEU A 15 -19.06 -21.51 -2.30
CA LEU A 15 -18.85 -21.92 -3.70
C LEU A 15 -19.96 -22.84 -4.21
N ALA A 16 -20.55 -23.69 -3.35
CA ALA A 16 -21.75 -24.45 -3.69
C ALA A 16 -22.96 -23.53 -3.96
N GLN A 17 -23.14 -22.48 -3.15
CA GLN A 17 -24.18 -21.46 -3.37
C GLN A 17 -23.91 -20.58 -4.60
N LEU A 18 -22.64 -20.30 -4.92
CA LEU A 18 -22.27 -19.59 -6.15
C LEU A 18 -22.53 -20.47 -7.38
N ALA A 19 -22.33 -21.80 -7.29
CA ALA A 19 -22.54 -22.72 -8.40
C ALA A 19 -24.00 -22.84 -8.87
N THR A 20 -24.98 -22.58 -8.00
CA THR A 20 -26.41 -22.54 -8.35
C THR A 20 -26.86 -21.21 -8.96
N ARG A 21 -26.05 -20.14 -8.85
CA ARG A 21 -26.35 -18.85 -9.49
C ARG A 21 -26.06 -18.92 -10.99
N HIS A 22 -26.90 -18.27 -11.79
CA HIS A 22 -26.82 -18.27 -13.26
C HIS A 22 -26.79 -16.87 -13.87
N SER A 23 -27.26 -15.84 -13.15
CA SER A 23 -27.07 -14.46 -13.56
C SER A 23 -25.61 -14.02 -13.33
N VAL A 24 -25.11 -13.13 -14.18
CA VAL A 24 -23.80 -12.51 -14.02
C VAL A 24 -23.77 -11.62 -12.78
N ASP A 25 -24.85 -10.86 -12.55
CA ASP A 25 -24.95 -9.94 -11.40
C ASP A 25 -25.05 -10.69 -10.07
N ASP A 26 -25.80 -11.79 -10.02
CA ASP A 26 -25.87 -12.66 -8.83
C ASP A 26 -24.49 -13.27 -8.51
N CYS A 27 -23.74 -13.67 -9.54
CA CYS A 27 -22.36 -14.15 -9.39
C CYS A 27 -21.43 -13.04 -8.90
N LYS A 28 -21.54 -11.82 -9.42
CA LYS A 28 -20.79 -10.65 -8.95
C LYS A 28 -21.06 -10.36 -7.47
N SER A 29 -22.32 -10.33 -7.05
CA SER A 29 -22.69 -10.09 -5.65
C SER A 29 -22.11 -11.16 -4.71
N ALA A 30 -22.23 -12.45 -5.06
CA ALA A 30 -21.61 -13.52 -4.25
C ALA A 30 -20.08 -13.43 -4.21
N LEU A 31 -19.41 -13.11 -5.32
CA LEU A 31 -17.95 -12.96 -5.34
C LEU A 31 -17.49 -11.73 -4.52
N ALA A 32 -18.27 -10.65 -4.50
CA ALA A 32 -18.01 -9.49 -3.65
C ALA A 32 -18.15 -9.83 -2.15
N GLU A 33 -19.18 -10.61 -1.79
CA GLU A 33 -19.38 -11.15 -0.44
C GLU A 33 -18.21 -12.07 -0.02
N ILE A 34 -17.85 -13.05 -0.86
CA ILE A 34 -16.78 -14.03 -0.60
C ILE A 34 -15.40 -13.37 -0.38
N PHE A 35 -15.08 -12.33 -1.14
CA PHE A 35 -13.78 -11.65 -1.06
C PHE A 35 -13.78 -10.38 -0.21
N GLU A 36 -14.88 -10.09 0.48
CA GLU A 36 -15.06 -8.92 1.35
C GLU A 36 -14.72 -7.59 0.64
N LEU A 37 -15.21 -7.41 -0.59
CA LEU A 37 -14.84 -6.28 -1.47
C LEU A 37 -15.73 -5.04 -1.25
N ASP A 38 -15.10 -3.90 -0.95
CA ASP A 38 -15.76 -2.60 -0.94
C ASP A 38 -15.94 -2.08 -2.37
N LEU A 39 -17.18 -2.14 -2.86
CA LEU A 39 -17.55 -1.65 -4.18
C LEU A 39 -17.58 -0.11 -4.29
N SER A 40 -17.16 0.62 -3.27
CA SER A 40 -16.89 2.07 -3.34
C SER A 40 -15.54 2.35 -4.01
N ASP A 41 -14.56 1.46 -3.86
CA ASP A 41 -13.21 1.58 -4.43
C ASP A 41 -13.17 0.98 -5.86
N GLU A 42 -12.76 1.80 -6.83
CA GLU A 42 -12.61 1.39 -8.23
C GLU A 42 -11.59 0.24 -8.40
N LYS A 43 -10.55 0.18 -7.57
CA LYS A 43 -9.55 -0.90 -7.58
C LYS A 43 -10.15 -2.22 -7.11
N GLN A 44 -11.17 -2.18 -6.26
CA GLN A 44 -11.88 -3.36 -5.77
C GLN A 44 -13.02 -3.78 -6.70
N ARG A 45 -13.65 -2.84 -7.40
CA ARG A 45 -14.53 -3.16 -8.56
C ARG A 45 -13.76 -3.91 -9.65
N PHE A 46 -12.56 -3.44 -10.00
CA PHE A 46 -11.68 -4.14 -10.93
C PHE A 46 -11.31 -5.54 -10.41
N LEU A 47 -11.00 -5.69 -9.11
CA LEU A 47 -10.68 -6.98 -8.50
C LEU A 47 -11.88 -7.95 -8.53
N LEU A 48 -13.11 -7.44 -8.39
CA LEU A 48 -14.33 -8.23 -8.55
C LEU A 48 -14.48 -8.74 -9.99
N ASP A 49 -14.30 -7.88 -10.99
CA ASP A 49 -14.34 -8.29 -12.40
C ASP A 49 -13.24 -9.33 -12.71
N PHE A 50 -12.04 -9.16 -12.17
CA PHE A 50 -10.97 -10.17 -12.27
C PHE A 50 -11.40 -11.54 -11.71
N HIS A 51 -12.00 -11.58 -10.51
CA HIS A 51 -12.50 -12.83 -9.92
C HIS A 51 -13.67 -13.45 -10.69
N LEU A 52 -14.55 -12.63 -11.28
CA LEU A 52 -15.62 -13.13 -12.15
C LEU A 52 -15.06 -13.85 -13.39
N HIS A 53 -14.05 -13.29 -14.04
CA HIS A 53 -13.40 -13.94 -15.19
C HIS A 53 -12.73 -15.27 -14.78
N ASN A 54 -12.04 -15.28 -13.64
CA ASN A 54 -11.42 -16.49 -13.09
C ASN A 54 -12.47 -17.56 -12.72
N TYR A 55 -13.61 -17.17 -12.16
CA TYR A 55 -14.71 -18.10 -11.88
C TYR A 55 -15.35 -18.64 -13.17
N SER A 56 -15.52 -17.78 -14.19
CA SER A 56 -15.98 -18.19 -15.53
C SER A 56 -15.04 -19.23 -16.15
N PHE A 57 -13.72 -19.07 -16.01
CA PHE A 57 -12.74 -20.08 -16.42
C PHE A 57 -12.94 -21.42 -15.68
N CYS A 58 -13.08 -21.41 -14.34
CA CYS A 58 -13.37 -22.64 -13.57
C CYS A 58 -14.64 -23.34 -14.07
N ARG A 59 -15.71 -22.58 -14.36
CA ARG A 59 -16.97 -23.09 -14.92
C ARG A 59 -16.77 -23.71 -16.30
N GLN A 60 -16.02 -23.07 -17.19
CA GLN A 60 -15.72 -23.57 -18.54
C GLN A 60 -14.85 -24.83 -18.54
N ARG A 61 -14.00 -25.00 -17.53
CA ARG A 61 -13.15 -26.19 -17.35
C ARG A 61 -13.79 -27.27 -16.48
N HIS A 62 -15.03 -27.06 -16.00
CA HIS A 62 -15.76 -27.97 -15.11
C HIS A 62 -14.97 -28.34 -13.84
N PHE A 63 -14.24 -27.38 -13.28
CA PHE A 63 -13.49 -27.61 -12.05
C PHE A 63 -14.42 -27.92 -10.87
N GLU A 64 -13.97 -28.84 -10.01
CA GLU A 64 -14.60 -29.15 -8.73
C GLU A 64 -14.58 -27.94 -7.78
N LEU A 65 -15.36 -27.98 -6.69
CA LEU A 65 -15.44 -26.87 -5.71
C LEU A 65 -14.09 -26.62 -5.00
N ASN A 66 -13.36 -27.69 -4.68
CA ASN A 66 -12.01 -27.65 -4.10
C ASN A 66 -10.99 -26.98 -5.05
N GLN A 67 -11.00 -27.35 -6.32
CA GLN A 67 -10.19 -26.81 -7.41
C GLN A 67 -10.51 -25.33 -7.64
N THR A 68 -11.80 -24.99 -7.65
CA THR A 68 -12.29 -23.60 -7.79
C THR A 68 -11.84 -22.74 -6.60
N SER A 69 -12.00 -23.21 -5.36
CA SER A 69 -11.53 -22.53 -4.15
C SER A 69 -10.04 -22.23 -4.20
N VAL A 70 -9.24 -23.24 -4.55
CA VAL A 70 -7.77 -23.10 -4.65
C VAL A 70 -7.36 -22.19 -5.79
N PHE A 71 -7.98 -22.29 -6.98
CA PHE A 71 -7.61 -21.44 -8.11
C PHE A 71 -7.93 -19.96 -7.86
N LEU A 72 -9.13 -19.67 -7.36
CA LEU A 72 -9.49 -18.29 -6.97
C LEU A 72 -8.61 -17.79 -5.83
N GLY A 73 -8.30 -18.65 -4.85
CA GLY A 73 -7.37 -18.35 -3.76
C GLY A 73 -5.94 -18.04 -4.21
N ILE A 74 -5.42 -18.79 -5.19
CA ILE A 74 -4.14 -18.51 -5.86
C ILE A 74 -4.17 -17.13 -6.52
N CYS A 75 -5.22 -16.82 -7.28
CA CYS A 75 -5.38 -15.53 -7.97
C CYS A 75 -5.50 -14.35 -6.99
N GLN A 76 -6.25 -14.53 -5.90
CA GLN A 76 -6.40 -13.53 -4.83
C GLN A 76 -5.08 -13.30 -4.09
N THR A 77 -4.32 -14.36 -3.79
CA THR A 77 -3.00 -14.25 -3.15
C THR A 77 -1.97 -13.61 -4.08
N LEU A 78 -2.02 -13.85 -5.40
CA LEU A 78 -1.18 -13.14 -6.37
C LEU A 78 -1.50 -11.64 -6.41
N MET A 79 -2.77 -11.26 -6.58
CA MET A 79 -3.21 -9.85 -6.56
C MET A 79 -2.74 -9.11 -5.30
N LYS A 80 -3.05 -9.66 -4.12
CA LYS A 80 -2.68 -9.05 -2.82
C LYS A 80 -1.18 -8.93 -2.61
N ARG A 81 -0.36 -9.84 -3.18
CA ARG A 81 1.10 -9.84 -3.02
C ARG A 81 1.79 -8.93 -4.03
N ASP A 82 1.44 -9.08 -5.31
CA ASP A 82 2.15 -8.42 -6.41
C ASP A 82 1.84 -6.91 -6.45
N PHE A 83 0.67 -6.51 -5.95
CA PHE A 83 0.17 -5.13 -5.97
C PHE A 83 -0.17 -4.57 -4.59
N ALA A 84 0.47 -5.08 -3.53
CA ALA A 84 0.56 -4.35 -2.26
C ALA A 84 1.24 -2.97 -2.47
N SER A 85 0.91 -1.98 -1.64
CA SER A 85 1.38 -0.59 -1.78
C SER A 85 2.91 -0.47 -1.89
N ASP A 86 3.64 -1.28 -1.12
CA ASP A 86 5.11 -1.28 -1.07
C ASP A 86 5.74 -2.36 -1.98
N SER A 87 4.97 -2.94 -2.90
CA SER A 87 5.42 -4.05 -3.74
C SER A 87 6.46 -3.60 -4.77
N THR A 88 7.69 -4.08 -4.59
CA THR A 88 8.77 -4.02 -5.59
C THR A 88 8.71 -5.19 -6.59
N THR A 89 7.67 -6.02 -6.54
CA THR A 89 7.56 -7.27 -7.30
C THR A 89 7.67 -7.05 -8.81
N ASP A 90 8.50 -7.86 -9.46
CA ASP A 90 8.64 -7.94 -10.91
C ASP A 90 7.89 -9.16 -11.48
N LEU A 91 7.74 -9.20 -12.81
CA LEU A 91 7.00 -10.26 -13.49
C LEU A 91 7.61 -11.65 -13.24
N LYS A 92 8.95 -11.75 -13.14
CA LYS A 92 9.65 -13.03 -12.90
C LYS A 92 9.39 -13.55 -11.49
N SER A 93 9.53 -12.72 -10.46
CA SER A 93 9.22 -13.08 -9.06
C SER A 93 7.73 -13.40 -8.86
N SER A 94 6.83 -12.78 -9.62
CA SER A 94 5.42 -13.19 -9.67
C SER A 94 5.24 -14.59 -10.28
N PHE A 95 5.79 -14.82 -11.47
CA PHE A 95 5.64 -16.10 -12.15
C PHE A 95 6.25 -17.28 -11.37
N GLU A 96 7.45 -17.09 -10.78
CA GLU A 96 8.09 -18.11 -9.94
C GLU A 96 7.24 -18.45 -8.70
N PHE A 97 6.59 -17.47 -8.08
CA PHE A 97 5.71 -17.67 -6.93
C PHE A 97 4.38 -18.33 -7.32
N PHE A 98 3.77 -17.93 -8.44
CA PHE A 98 2.60 -18.61 -9.01
C PHE A 98 2.92 -20.09 -9.28
N GLN A 99 4.04 -20.37 -9.93
CA GLN A 99 4.48 -21.74 -10.21
C GLN A 99 4.69 -22.53 -8.90
N ALA A 100 5.29 -21.92 -7.88
CA ALA A 100 5.47 -22.56 -6.57
C ALA A 100 4.12 -22.89 -5.89
N MET A 101 3.15 -21.96 -5.87
CA MET A 101 1.82 -22.22 -5.32
C MET A 101 1.06 -23.29 -6.11
N LEU A 102 1.08 -23.22 -7.44
CA LEU A 102 0.40 -24.20 -8.29
C LEU A 102 0.98 -25.61 -8.07
N LEU A 103 2.31 -25.74 -7.98
CA LEU A 103 2.97 -27.02 -7.68
C LEU A 103 2.61 -27.56 -6.28
N THR A 104 2.49 -26.71 -5.26
CA THR A 104 1.98 -27.08 -3.92
C THR A 104 0.56 -27.69 -3.98
N HIS A 105 -0.22 -27.35 -5.00
CA HIS A 105 -1.58 -27.85 -5.25
C HIS A 105 -1.69 -28.92 -6.35
N SER A 106 -0.57 -29.34 -6.94
CA SER A 106 -0.52 -30.31 -8.04
C SER A 106 0.15 -31.64 -7.66
N VAL A 107 0.96 -31.64 -6.60
CA VAL A 107 1.72 -32.81 -6.16
C VAL A 107 1.26 -33.21 -4.77
N ASN A 108 0.86 -34.48 -4.60
CA ASN A 108 0.56 -35.00 -3.27
C ASN A 108 1.87 -35.37 -2.53
N ARG A 109 2.36 -34.46 -1.68
CA ARG A 109 3.36 -34.77 -0.64
C ARG A 109 2.90 -34.18 0.69
N SER A 110 2.29 -35.03 1.51
CA SER A 110 2.03 -34.75 2.91
C SER A 110 3.33 -34.36 3.64
N PRO A 111 3.32 -33.37 4.55
CA PRO A 111 2.16 -32.60 5.04
C PRO A 111 1.94 -31.25 4.31
N LYS A 112 2.79 -30.87 3.36
CA LYS A 112 2.85 -29.46 2.85
C LYS A 112 2.16 -29.23 1.51
N SER A 113 1.81 -30.29 0.77
CA SER A 113 1.27 -30.18 -0.59
C SER A 113 0.17 -31.21 -0.83
N VAL A 114 -0.86 -30.81 -1.56
CA VAL A 114 -2.10 -31.57 -1.78
C VAL A 114 -2.30 -31.71 -3.30
N GLY A 115 -2.47 -32.93 -3.79
CA GLY A 115 -2.71 -33.18 -5.22
C GLY A 115 -4.17 -32.90 -5.60
N ILE A 116 -4.49 -31.64 -5.90
CA ILE A 116 -5.85 -31.16 -6.24
C ILE A 116 -6.02 -31.00 -7.76
N PHE A 117 -4.96 -30.58 -8.45
CA PHE A 117 -4.93 -30.48 -9.91
C PHE A 117 -4.15 -31.64 -10.52
N SER A 118 -4.73 -32.26 -11.54
CA SER A 118 -4.03 -33.18 -12.43
C SER A 118 -3.08 -32.42 -13.37
N ARG A 119 -2.10 -33.14 -13.92
CA ARG A 119 -1.13 -32.58 -14.89
C ARG A 119 -1.77 -31.86 -16.08
N LYS A 120 -2.97 -32.30 -16.52
CA LYS A 120 -3.70 -31.66 -17.64
C LYS A 120 -4.28 -30.31 -17.22
N GLU A 121 -4.93 -30.26 -16.05
CA GLU A 121 -5.53 -29.03 -15.51
C GLU A 121 -4.44 -27.99 -15.23
N VAL A 122 -3.32 -28.40 -14.64
CA VAL A 122 -2.13 -27.55 -14.43
C VAL A 122 -1.68 -26.87 -15.72
N ALA A 123 -1.57 -27.60 -16.83
CA ALA A 123 -1.20 -27.02 -18.12
C ALA A 123 -2.23 -25.98 -18.60
N THR A 124 -3.53 -26.26 -18.46
CA THR A 124 -4.59 -25.30 -18.83
C THR A 124 -4.64 -24.08 -17.91
N ILE A 125 -4.29 -24.23 -16.63
CA ILE A 125 -4.21 -23.14 -15.65
C ILE A 125 -3.03 -22.23 -15.99
N VAL A 126 -1.85 -22.78 -16.27
CA VAL A 126 -0.66 -21.99 -16.66
C VAL A 126 -0.93 -21.21 -17.95
N ASP A 127 -1.52 -21.85 -18.97
CA ASP A 127 -1.88 -21.19 -20.23
C ASP A 127 -2.92 -20.07 -20.03
N TYR A 128 -3.98 -20.32 -19.25
CA TYR A 128 -4.98 -19.29 -18.95
C TYR A 128 -4.37 -18.10 -18.19
N VAL A 129 -3.60 -18.35 -17.11
CA VAL A 129 -3.00 -17.28 -16.29
C VAL A 129 -1.92 -16.53 -17.07
N ALA A 130 -1.16 -17.18 -17.95
CA ALA A 130 -0.23 -16.51 -18.85
C ALA A 130 -0.96 -15.51 -19.77
N ASN A 131 -2.06 -15.94 -20.40
CA ASN A 131 -2.79 -15.15 -21.39
C ASN A 131 -3.72 -14.07 -20.80
N SER A 132 -4.21 -14.25 -19.56
CA SER A 132 -5.12 -13.31 -18.88
C SER A 132 -4.40 -12.41 -17.87
N TYR A 133 -3.60 -12.98 -16.96
CA TYR A 133 -2.95 -12.26 -15.88
C TYR A 133 -1.62 -11.65 -16.33
N TYR A 134 -0.67 -12.50 -16.74
CA TYR A 134 0.70 -12.06 -17.01
C TYR A 134 0.82 -11.18 -18.26
N ARG A 135 -0.02 -11.42 -19.27
CA ARG A 135 -0.17 -10.55 -20.45
C ARG A 135 -0.48 -9.10 -20.09
N HIS A 136 -1.15 -8.85 -18.98
CA HIS A 136 -1.60 -7.53 -18.53
C HIS A 136 -0.92 -7.06 -17.23
N PHE A 137 0.12 -7.75 -16.77
CA PHE A 137 0.80 -7.50 -15.50
C PHE A 137 1.26 -6.03 -15.32
N GLN A 138 1.81 -5.42 -16.37
CA GLN A 138 2.26 -4.01 -16.31
C GLN A 138 1.09 -3.03 -16.22
N LEU A 139 -0.05 -3.32 -16.87
CA LEU A 139 -1.25 -2.50 -16.77
C LEU A 139 -1.82 -2.53 -15.34
N TYR A 140 -1.88 -3.71 -14.73
CA TYR A 140 -2.29 -3.85 -13.33
C TYR A 140 -1.32 -3.12 -12.40
N LYS A 141 0.00 -3.21 -12.65
CA LYS A 141 0.99 -2.43 -11.91
C LYS A 141 0.73 -0.93 -11.99
N CYS A 142 0.39 -0.38 -13.16
CA CYS A 142 0.01 1.03 -13.30
C CYS A 142 -1.28 1.42 -12.54
N ILE A 143 -2.27 0.51 -12.42
CA ILE A 143 -3.51 0.77 -11.68
C ILE A 143 -3.26 0.80 -10.17
N TYR A 144 -2.44 -0.13 -9.66
CA TYR A 144 -2.26 -0.29 -8.22
C TYR A 144 -1.14 0.58 -7.65
N THR A 145 -0.02 0.78 -8.36
CA THR A 145 1.10 1.61 -7.89
C THR A 145 0.70 3.08 -7.74
N PRO A 146 0.80 3.68 -6.54
CA PRO A 146 0.55 5.11 -6.35
C PRO A 146 1.58 5.96 -7.10
N TYR A 147 1.11 6.99 -7.82
CA TYR A 147 1.98 7.92 -8.53
C TYR A 147 2.47 9.03 -7.60
N TYR A 148 3.72 8.95 -7.16
CA TYR A 148 4.35 9.99 -6.33
C TYR A 148 4.93 11.11 -7.19
N HIS A 149 4.45 12.33 -7.00
CA HIS A 149 5.03 13.52 -7.64
C HIS A 149 5.99 14.23 -6.68
N LEU A 150 7.29 14.20 -7.00
CA LEU A 150 8.33 14.86 -6.22
C LEU A 150 8.61 16.26 -6.80
N HIS A 151 8.26 17.29 -6.04
CA HIS A 151 8.61 18.67 -6.36
C HIS A 151 9.92 19.07 -5.65
N PHE A 152 10.98 19.32 -6.42
CA PHE A 152 12.19 19.95 -5.90
C PHE A 152 12.05 21.47 -5.99
N VAL A 153 12.17 22.15 -4.86
CA VAL A 153 12.23 23.62 -4.79
C VAL A 153 13.62 24.00 -4.30
N GLN A 154 14.45 24.49 -5.22
CA GLN A 154 15.74 25.07 -4.86
C GLN A 154 15.50 26.44 -4.23
N ARG A 155 15.93 26.63 -2.98
CA ARG A 155 16.06 27.95 -2.35
C ARG A 155 17.49 28.47 -2.52
N GLU A 156 17.64 29.79 -2.47
CA GLU A 156 18.95 30.42 -2.49
C GLU A 156 19.76 30.06 -1.24
N ILE A 157 21.07 29.95 -1.40
CA ILE A 157 21.99 29.78 -0.28
C ILE A 157 21.86 31.02 0.61
N ASN A 158 21.56 30.80 1.89
CA ASN A 158 21.28 31.78 2.96
C ASN A 158 19.82 32.25 3.15
N ASP A 159 18.82 31.73 2.41
CA ASP A 159 17.36 31.89 2.62
C ASP A 159 16.96 33.08 3.51
N VAL A 160 17.25 34.30 3.03
CA VAL A 160 17.16 35.52 3.86
C VAL A 160 15.71 35.69 4.29
N GLN A 161 15.44 35.48 5.58
CA GLN A 161 14.10 35.62 6.15
C GLN A 161 13.60 37.03 5.90
N THR A 162 12.81 37.19 4.83
CA THR A 162 12.27 38.47 4.44
C THR A 162 11.24 38.83 5.51
N PRO A 163 11.44 39.91 6.28
CA PRO A 163 10.55 40.24 7.39
C PRO A 163 9.13 40.35 6.84
N LYS A 164 8.20 39.59 7.44
CA LYS A 164 6.81 39.52 6.98
C LYS A 164 6.26 40.93 6.82
N ALA A 165 5.74 41.24 5.63
CA ALA A 165 5.23 42.57 5.30
C ALA A 165 4.35 43.10 6.43
N LEU A 166 4.72 44.28 6.95
CA LEU A 166 4.04 44.88 8.09
C LEU A 166 2.56 45.06 7.74
N ARG A 167 1.68 44.70 8.68
CA ARG A 167 0.25 44.97 8.53
C ARG A 167 0.04 46.48 8.41
N PRO A 168 -0.90 46.95 7.56
CA PRO A 168 -1.14 48.37 7.39
C PRO A 168 -1.54 49.00 8.72
N LEU A 169 -1.17 50.26 8.93
CA LEU A 169 -1.35 50.97 10.21
C LEU A 169 -2.83 51.03 10.67
N SER A 170 -3.78 50.93 9.74
CA SER A 170 -5.22 50.78 10.00
C SER A 170 -5.60 49.53 10.81
N GLN A 171 -4.72 48.53 10.89
CA GLN A 171 -4.87 47.33 11.72
C GLN A 171 -4.07 47.40 13.04
N GLY A 172 -3.45 48.55 13.34
CA GLY A 172 -2.70 48.78 14.56
C GLY A 172 -3.62 49.09 15.75
N PHE A 173 -3.37 48.44 16.88
CA PHE A 173 -3.97 48.83 18.15
C PHE A 173 -3.14 49.95 18.79
N LEU A 174 -3.80 51.00 19.28
CA LEU A 174 -3.12 52.13 19.93
C LEU A 174 -2.57 51.65 21.29
N HIS A 175 -1.26 51.43 21.35
CA HIS A 175 -0.59 51.01 22.57
C HIS A 175 -0.48 52.19 23.55
N THR A 176 -1.48 52.35 24.41
CA THR A 176 -1.42 53.29 25.53
C THR A 176 -0.36 52.78 26.52
N ALA A 177 0.86 53.30 26.43
CA ALA A 177 1.88 53.07 27.44
C ALA A 177 1.32 53.53 28.79
N LYS A 178 1.10 52.59 29.73
CA LYS A 178 0.95 52.96 31.13
C LYS A 178 2.25 53.64 31.56
N PRO A 179 2.21 54.82 32.20
CA PRO A 179 3.41 55.37 32.82
C PRO A 179 3.97 54.34 33.79
N THR A 180 5.19 53.88 33.56
CA THR A 180 5.95 53.15 34.57
C THR A 180 6.14 54.08 35.77
N PRO A 181 5.84 53.64 37.01
CA PRO A 181 6.13 54.44 38.19
C PRO A 181 7.62 54.78 38.21
N TYR A 182 7.94 56.06 38.41
CA TYR A 182 9.32 56.49 38.64
C TYR A 182 9.69 56.12 40.08
N ASP A 183 10.66 55.23 40.24
CA ASP A 183 11.15 54.83 41.57
C ASP A 183 12.31 55.77 41.96
N GLU A 184 12.02 56.78 42.78
CA GLU A 184 13.02 57.71 43.31
C GLU A 184 13.84 57.08 44.44
N SER A 185 14.88 56.32 44.09
CA SER A 185 15.94 55.99 45.06
C SER A 185 17.32 55.80 44.42
N VAL A 186 17.93 56.91 43.99
CA VAL A 186 19.38 57.00 43.85
C VAL A 186 19.96 57.80 45.02
N LYS A 187 20.67 57.10 45.91
CA LYS A 187 21.77 57.63 46.71
C LYS A 187 22.89 56.60 46.60
N GLU A 188 23.89 56.88 45.78
CA GLU A 188 25.15 57.49 46.24
C GLU A 188 25.85 56.67 47.33
N ASN A 189 26.93 55.99 46.94
CA ASN A 189 28.21 56.10 47.61
C ASN A 189 29.32 55.63 46.65
N ASP A 190 30.16 56.57 46.23
CA ASP A 190 31.45 56.27 45.62
C ASP A 190 32.37 55.60 46.65
N THR A 191 33.29 54.74 46.18
CA THR A 191 34.74 54.81 46.49
C THR A 191 35.52 53.84 45.59
N GLU A 192 36.42 54.43 44.82
CA GLU A 192 37.45 53.89 43.91
C GLU A 192 38.66 53.23 44.66
N PRO A 193 39.72 52.70 43.98
CA PRO A 193 39.82 52.05 42.66
C PRO A 193 40.73 50.76 42.73
N PRO A 194 41.68 50.41 41.83
CA PRO A 194 41.77 49.03 41.33
C PRO A 194 43.07 48.29 41.72
N ARG A 195 43.18 47.00 41.36
CA ARG A 195 44.48 46.36 41.14
C ARG A 195 44.51 45.53 39.86
N GLU A 196 45.44 45.90 39.02
CA GLU A 196 45.85 45.20 37.82
C GLU A 196 46.56 43.90 38.18
N THR A 197 46.34 42.84 37.41
CA THR A 197 47.41 41.93 37.00
C THR A 197 47.21 41.56 35.53
N SER A 198 48.15 42.02 34.71
CA SER A 198 48.38 41.63 33.33
C SER A 198 48.56 40.12 33.16
N GLU A 199 48.11 39.57 32.02
CA GLU A 199 49.02 38.86 31.09
C GLU A 199 48.37 38.57 29.73
N SER A 200 49.16 38.78 28.66
CA SER A 200 48.91 38.46 27.24
C SER A 200 50.17 38.84 26.44
N PRO A 201 50.41 38.32 25.22
CA PRO A 201 50.56 36.93 24.77
C PRO A 201 52.09 36.74 24.41
N PRO A 202 52.60 36.07 23.33
CA PRO A 202 52.03 35.15 22.33
C PRO A 202 52.95 33.93 21.94
N ASP A 203 52.62 33.28 20.81
CA ASP A 203 53.45 32.60 19.78
C ASP A 203 54.61 31.63 20.13
N GLU A 204 54.44 30.34 19.77
CA GLU A 204 55.04 29.73 18.55
C GLU A 204 54.25 28.49 18.07
#